data_AF-N8VH71-F1
#
_entry.id   AF-N8VH71-F1
#
_cell.length_a   1.000
_cell.length_b   1.000
_cell.length_c   1.000
_cell.angle_alpha   90.00
_cell.angle_beta   90.00
_cell.angle_gamma   90.00
#
_symmetry.space_group_name_H-M   'P 1'
#
loop_
_entity.id
_entity.type
_entity.pdbx_description
1 polymer ?
#
loop_
_entity_poly.entity_id
_entity_poly.type
_entity_poly.pdbx_seq_one_letter_code
_entity_poly.pdbx_strand_id
1 'polypeptide(L)'
;MKIQQANATWRNWSGSQYSSPQIFEPKEINELQTLVKSHAQIRVVGAGHSFSALAKTDEVLIRLDHFKGVIYADEATAQCTVQAGTRLYELGEYLAPFNQAFDQSRRY
;
A
#
# COMPACT_ATOMS: atom_id res chain seq x y z
N MET A 1 -3.16 11.52 -19.26
CA MET A 1 -3.74 10.74 -18.14
C MET A 1 -4.05 11.72 -17.02
N LYS A 2 -5.31 11.86 -16.61
CA LYS A 2 -5.70 12.83 -15.57
C LYS A 2 -5.57 12.15 -14.21
N ILE A 3 -4.45 12.38 -13.54
CA ILE A 3 -4.30 11.95 -12.14
C ILE A 3 -5.12 12.92 -11.31
N GLN A 4 -6.15 12.43 -10.60
CA GLN A 4 -7.04 13.26 -9.81
C GLN A 4 -6.29 13.76 -8.57
N GLN A 5 -6.08 15.08 -8.49
CA GLN A 5 -5.50 15.75 -7.33
C GLN A 5 -6.58 16.03 -6.29
N ALA A 6 -6.39 15.56 -5.06
CA ALA A 6 -7.16 16.00 -3.91
C ALA A 6 -6.22 16.79 -2.97
N ASN A 7 -6.45 18.09 -2.82
CA ASN A 7 -5.86 18.88 -1.73
C ASN A 7 -6.63 18.53 -0.45
N ALA A 8 -6.31 17.38 0.14
CA ALA A 8 -6.96 16.86 1.33
C ALA A 8 -5.95 16.78 2.47
N THR A 9 -6.36 17.24 3.66
CA THR A 9 -5.60 16.94 4.88
C THR A 9 -5.60 15.44 5.09
N TRP A 10 -4.43 14.83 5.01
CA TRP A 10 -4.24 13.43 5.40
C TRP A 10 -4.14 13.34 6.92
N ARG A 11 -4.79 12.31 7.49
CA ARG A 11 -4.62 11.92 8.89
C ARG A 11 -4.39 10.42 8.97
N ASN A 12 -3.52 9.99 9.87
CA ASN A 12 -3.40 8.58 10.20
C ASN A 12 -4.65 8.10 10.96
N TRP A 13 -4.80 6.78 11.15
CA TRP A 13 -5.99 6.18 11.76
C TRP A 13 -6.27 6.73 13.17
N SER A 14 -5.24 6.98 13.99
CA SER A 14 -5.38 7.53 15.34
C SER A 14 -5.65 9.04 15.36
N GLY A 15 -5.44 9.74 14.24
CA GLY A 15 -5.49 11.20 14.14
C GLY A 15 -4.26 11.93 14.71
N SER A 16 -3.28 11.23 15.27
CA SER A 16 -2.09 11.83 15.89
C SER A 16 -1.06 12.33 14.89
N GLN A 17 -1.09 11.83 13.66
CA GLN A 17 -0.27 12.31 12.54
C GLN A 17 -1.17 12.92 11.48
N TYR A 18 -0.81 14.10 11.00
CA TYR A 18 -1.53 14.80 9.94
C TYR A 18 -0.58 15.67 9.12
N SER A 19 -0.95 15.90 7.86
CA SER A 19 -0.25 16.76 6.90
C SER A 19 -1.18 17.11 5.73
N SER A 20 -0.73 17.96 4.81
CA SER A 20 -1.50 18.33 3.62
C SER A 20 -0.76 17.99 2.32
N PRO A 21 -0.48 16.70 2.05
CA PRO A 21 0.23 16.28 0.85
C PRO A 21 -0.67 16.28 -0.39
N GLN A 22 -0.03 16.23 -1.55
CA GLN A 22 -0.68 15.77 -2.78
C GLN A 22 -0.84 14.25 -2.72
N ILE A 23 -2.09 13.77 -2.74
CA ILE A 23 -2.40 12.34 -2.66
C ILE A 23 -2.63 11.77 -4.05
N PHE A 24 -1.97 10.66 -4.36
CA PHE A 24 -2.17 9.90 -5.60
C PHE A 24 -2.55 8.44 -5.32
N GLU A 25 -3.48 7.92 -6.13
CA GLU A 25 -3.95 6.53 -6.09
C GLU A 25 -3.79 5.90 -7.49
N PRO A 26 -2.56 5.57 -7.93
CA PRO A 26 -2.34 4.94 -9.23
C PRO A 26 -3.07 3.59 -9.30
N LYS A 27 -3.67 3.33 -10.46
CA LYS A 27 -4.36 2.08 -10.79
C LYS A 27 -3.48 1.12 -11.58
N GLU A 28 -2.52 1.68 -12.31
CA GLU A 28 -1.64 0.92 -13.21
C GLU A 28 -0.16 1.14 -12.86
N ILE A 29 0.68 0.14 -13.12
CA ILE A 29 2.12 0.21 -12.81
C ILE A 29 2.82 1.36 -13.54
N ASN A 30 2.38 1.69 -14.76
CA ASN A 30 2.94 2.78 -15.55
C ASN A 30 2.63 4.16 -14.92
N GLU A 31 1.47 4.32 -14.29
CA GLU A 31 1.13 5.54 -13.54
C GLU A 31 2.04 5.68 -12.32
N LEU A 32 2.22 4.60 -11.56
CA LEU A 32 3.11 4.58 -10.41
C LEU A 32 4.56 4.90 -10.80
N GLN A 33 5.07 4.29 -11.87
CA GLN A 33 6.40 4.59 -12.39
C GLN A 33 6.56 6.05 -12.81
N THR A 34 5.52 6.64 -13.42
CA THR A 34 5.52 8.06 -13.80
C THR A 34 5.59 8.94 -12.55
N LEU A 35 4.78 8.67 -11.54
CA LEU A 35 4.77 9.39 -10.27
C LEU A 35 6.12 9.32 -9.56
N VAL A 36 6.75 8.13 -9.53
CA VAL A 36 8.07 7.91 -8.91
C VAL A 36 9.17 8.68 -9.65
N LYS A 37 9.10 8.78 -10.98
CA LYS A 37 10.08 9.53 -11.78
C LYS A 37 9.88 11.05 -11.70
N SER A 38 8.65 11.52 -11.48
CA SER A 38 8.31 12.94 -11.55
C SER A 38 8.41 13.69 -10.23
N HIS A 39 8.58 13.00 -9.09
CA HIS A 39 8.62 13.64 -7.77
C HIS A 39 9.86 13.23 -6.98
N ALA A 40 10.54 14.21 -6.38
CA ALA A 40 11.77 13.99 -5.61
C ALA A 40 11.51 13.41 -4.21
N GLN A 41 10.34 13.70 -3.62
CA GLN A 41 10.01 13.29 -2.27
C GLN A 41 8.64 12.60 -2.24
N ILE A 42 8.66 11.32 -1.91
CA ILE A 42 7.47 10.47 -1.90
C ILE A 42 7.42 9.71 -0.57
N ARG A 43 6.24 9.66 0.03
CA ARG A 43 5.89 8.65 1.04
C ARG A 43 4.78 7.76 0.49
N VAL A 44 4.77 6.52 0.96
CA VAL A 44 3.70 5.56 0.68
C VAL A 44 2.93 5.32 1.96
N VAL A 45 1.60 5.26 1.88
CA VAL A 45 0.74 4.97 3.02
C VAL A 45 -0.13 3.75 2.75
N GLY A 46 -0.12 2.83 3.72
CA GLY A 46 -1.09 1.74 3.80
C GLY A 46 -2.37 2.20 4.51
N ALA A 47 -2.81 1.43 5.50
CA ALA A 47 -4.02 1.73 6.27
C ALA A 47 -3.83 2.85 7.30
N GLY A 48 -2.62 3.43 7.41
CA GLY A 48 -2.36 4.55 8.30
C GLY A 48 -2.33 4.20 9.80
N HIS A 49 -2.05 2.95 10.17
CA HIS A 49 -2.00 2.53 11.58
C HIS A 49 -0.66 2.82 12.30
N SER A 50 0.32 3.45 11.64
CA SER A 50 1.55 3.88 12.32
C SER A 50 1.27 5.10 13.20
N PHE A 51 1.75 5.06 14.45
CA PHE A 51 1.73 6.20 15.37
C PHE A 51 2.88 7.20 15.09
N SER A 52 3.95 6.72 14.46
CA SER A 52 5.12 7.54 14.08
C SER A 52 4.86 8.34 12.79
N ALA A 53 5.66 9.37 12.55
CA ALA A 53 5.59 10.23 11.37
C ALA A 53 6.10 9.54 10.06
N LEU A 54 6.15 8.21 9.99
CA LEU A 54 6.72 7.46 8.87
C LEU A 54 6.08 7.79 7.51
N ALA A 55 4.76 7.92 7.48
CA ALA A 55 4.00 8.26 6.27
C ALA A 55 3.70 9.76 6.14
N LYS A 56 4.01 10.57 7.18
CA LYS A 56 3.73 12.00 7.17
C LYS A 56 4.66 12.71 6.17
N THR A 57 4.08 13.52 5.30
CA THR A 57 4.78 14.39 4.36
C THR A 57 3.84 15.50 3.91
N ASP A 58 4.40 16.66 3.57
CA ASP A 58 3.67 17.77 2.92
C ASP A 58 3.90 17.78 1.39
N GLU A 59 4.68 16.84 0.86
CA GLU A 59 4.96 16.66 -0.57
C GLU A 59 3.98 15.64 -1.18
N VAL A 60 4.46 14.49 -1.66
CA VAL A 60 3.62 13.46 -2.30
C VAL A 60 3.38 12.26 -1.40
N LEU A 61 2.11 11.88 -1.28
CA LEU A 61 1.67 10.67 -0.59
C LEU A 61 0.97 9.72 -1.55
N ILE A 62 1.52 8.52 -1.74
CA ILE A 62 0.96 7.51 -2.65
C ILE A 62 0.21 6.44 -1.85
N ARG A 63 -1.01 6.12 -2.30
CA ARG A 63 -1.77 4.95 -1.85
C ARG A 63 -1.73 3.88 -2.94
N LEU A 64 -1.49 2.65 -2.52
CA LEU A 64 -1.39 1.50 -3.43
C LEU A 64 -2.64 0.62 -3.40
N ASP A 65 -3.80 1.14 -2.97
CA ASP A 65 -5.04 0.36 -2.79
C ASP A 65 -5.53 -0.38 -4.05
N HIS A 66 -5.06 -0.03 -5.25
CA HIS A 66 -5.35 -0.75 -6.49
C HIS A 66 -4.37 -1.89 -6.80
N PHE A 67 -3.22 -1.94 -6.12
CA PHE A 67 -2.22 -3.00 -6.28
C PHE A 67 -2.46 -4.10 -5.24
N LYS A 68 -3.47 -4.94 -5.47
CA LYS A 68 -3.90 -6.01 -4.55
C LYS A 68 -3.82 -7.40 -5.18
N GLY A 69 -3.65 -8.39 -4.32
CA GLY A 69 -3.72 -9.81 -4.66
C GLY A 69 -2.37 -10.48 -4.88
N VAL A 70 -2.44 -11.78 -5.16
CA VAL A 70 -1.28 -12.65 -5.44
C VAL A 70 -0.98 -12.60 -6.93
N ILE A 71 0.28 -12.33 -7.29
CA ILE A 71 0.75 -12.35 -8.69
C ILE A 71 1.56 -13.60 -9.04
N TYR A 72 1.99 -14.34 -8.02
CA TYR A 72 2.73 -15.59 -8.19
C TYR A 72 2.56 -16.44 -6.93
N ALA A 73 2.39 -17.74 -7.11
CA ALA A 73 2.36 -18.71 -6.04
C ALA A 73 3.20 -19.93 -6.45
N ASP A 74 4.04 -20.40 -5.53
CA ASP A 74 4.79 -21.64 -5.64
C ASP A 74 4.32 -22.60 -4.55
N GLU A 75 3.68 -23.69 -4.98
CA GLU A 75 3.16 -24.72 -4.10
C GLU A 75 4.26 -25.57 -3.46
N ALA A 76 5.39 -25.77 -4.16
CA ALA A 76 6.48 -26.61 -3.65
C ALA A 76 7.20 -25.96 -2.46
N THR A 77 7.27 -24.63 -2.44
CA THR A 77 7.96 -23.86 -1.40
C THR A 77 7.00 -23.13 -0.44
N ALA A 78 5.69 -23.19 -0.71
CA ALA A 78 4.66 -22.42 0.00
C ALA A 78 4.97 -20.90 0.03
N GLN A 79 5.41 -20.36 -1.11
CA GLN A 79 5.73 -18.94 -1.28
C GLN A 79 4.71 -18.26 -2.18
N CYS A 80 4.25 -17.07 -1.78
CA CYS A 80 3.42 -16.20 -2.60
C CYS A 80 4.08 -14.83 -2.79
N THR A 81 4.02 -14.29 -4.00
CA THR A 81 4.31 -12.88 -4.26
C THR A 81 3.00 -12.09 -4.24
N VAL A 82 2.90 -11.15 -3.31
CA VAL A 82 1.69 -10.38 -3.05
C VAL A 82 1.95 -8.91 -3.38
N GLN A 83 0.98 -8.26 -4.03
CA GLN A 83 1.08 -6.83 -4.31
C GLN A 83 0.99 -6.00 -3.02
N ALA A 84 1.79 -4.95 -2.93
CA ALA A 84 2.03 -4.18 -1.70
C ALA A 84 0.81 -3.42 -1.15
N GLY A 85 -0.26 -3.25 -1.94
CA GLY A 85 -1.52 -2.66 -1.50
C GLY A 85 -2.47 -3.62 -0.79
N THR A 86 -2.19 -4.94 -0.84
CA THR A 86 -3.04 -5.97 -0.23
C THR A 86 -3.14 -5.76 1.27
N ARG A 87 -4.36 -5.61 1.79
CA ARG A 87 -4.56 -5.50 3.23
C ARG A 87 -4.41 -6.87 3.88
N LEU A 88 -3.85 -6.91 5.08
CA LEU A 88 -3.65 -8.17 5.80
C LEU A 88 -4.97 -8.92 6.06
N TYR A 89 -6.09 -8.20 6.26
CA TYR A 89 -7.40 -8.81 6.44
C TYR A 89 -7.98 -9.42 5.14
N GLU A 90 -7.56 -8.94 3.97
CA GLU A 90 -7.96 -9.49 2.65
C GLU A 90 -7.04 -10.63 2.23
N LEU A 91 -5.83 -10.71 2.79
CA LEU A 91 -4.78 -11.63 2.34
C LEU A 91 -5.21 -13.09 2.37
N GLY A 92 -6.00 -13.51 3.37
CA GLY A 92 -6.50 -14.87 3.47
C GLY A 92 -7.35 -15.27 2.25
N GLU A 93 -8.23 -14.38 1.79
CA GLU A 93 -9.07 -14.61 0.61
C GLU A 93 -8.23 -14.73 -0.67
N TYR A 94 -7.13 -13.96 -0.78
CA TYR A 94 -6.22 -14.04 -1.92
C TYR A 94 -5.32 -15.27 -1.92
N LEU A 95 -5.02 -15.85 -0.75
CA LEU A 95 -4.18 -17.06 -0.64
C LEU A 95 -4.99 -18.36 -0.77
N ALA A 96 -6.28 -18.34 -0.43
CA ALA A 96 -7.14 -19.52 -0.43
C ALA A 96 -7.14 -20.33 -1.75
N PRO A 97 -7.15 -19.71 -2.95
CA PRO A 97 -7.08 -20.45 -4.22
C PRO A 97 -5.82 -21.29 -4.41
N PHE A 98 -4.74 -20.97 -3.69
CA PHE A 98 -3.45 -21.66 -3.77
C PHE A 98 -3.25 -22.68 -2.65
N ASN A 99 -4.28 -22.95 -1.84
CA ASN A 99 -4.19 -23.78 -0.63
C ASN A 99 -3.12 -23.31 0.36
N GLN A 100 -2.87 -21.99 0.40
CA GLN A 100 -1.90 -21.37 1.31
C GLN A 100 -2.60 -20.48 2.34
N ALA A 101 -1.94 -20.28 3.48
CA ALA A 101 -2.37 -19.36 4.52
C ALA A 101 -1.16 -18.66 5.13
N PHE A 102 -1.36 -17.42 5.61
CA PHE A 102 -0.31 -16.69 6.28
C PHE A 102 -0.20 -17.14 7.75
N ASP A 103 0.93 -17.73 8.11
CA ASP A 103 1.20 -18.18 9.47
C ASP A 103 1.51 -17.00 10.40
N GLN A 104 0.65 -16.81 11.41
CA GLN A 104 0.80 -15.81 12.46
C GLN A 104 1.31 -16.42 13.79
N SER A 105 1.61 -17.72 13.80
CA SER A 105 1.86 -18.48 15.03
C SER A 105 3.29 -18.37 15.59
N ARG A 106 4.21 -17.70 14.89
CA ARG A 106 5.55 -17.37 15.44
C ARG A 106 5.45 -16.25 16.48
N ARG A 107 5.02 -16.63 17.68
CA ARG A 107 5.31 -15.92 18.92
C ARG A 107 6.73 -16.28 19.34
N TYR A 108 7.56 -15.26 19.57
CA TYR A 108 8.81 -15.41 20.30
C TYR A 108 8.52 -15.75 21.77
#